data_AF-A0A2N2VKS4-F1
#
_entry.id   AF-A0A2N2VKS4-F1
#
_cell.length_a   1.000
_cell.length_b   1.000
_cell.length_c   1.000
_cell.angle_alpha   90.00
_cell.angle_beta   90.00
_cell.angle_gamma   90.00
#
_symmetry.space_group_name_H-M   'P 1'
#
loop_
_entity.id
_entity.type
_entity.pdbx_description
1 polymer ?
#
loop_
_entity_poly.entity_id
_entity_poly.type
_entity_poly.pdbx_seq_one_letter_code
_entity_poly.pdbx_strand_id
1 'polypeptide(L)'
;MEFPIEPLILHEDAFYEYFKPYRHPKTQHNILGGIGLETFGNDYEIVRSLDPEYVWTVVEGGDGDDLWITPGISRINRICYLVTANPHRWLEVDFRCSCRMTSLTPLGLKRQINKLHRAQLLRKEDK
;
A
#
# COMPACT_ATOMS: atom_id res chain seq x y z
N MET A 1 -6.04 -3.91 -28.06
CA MET A 1 -6.36 -3.02 -26.93
C MET A 1 -6.51 -3.94 -25.74
N GLU A 2 -5.41 -4.22 -25.04
CA GLU A 2 -5.48 -4.97 -23.77
C GLU A 2 -6.11 -4.02 -22.75
N PHE A 3 -7.25 -4.41 -22.20
CA PHE A 3 -7.79 -3.72 -21.03
C PHE A 3 -6.80 -3.94 -19.88
N PRO A 4 -6.41 -2.89 -19.13
CA PRO A 4 -5.60 -3.12 -17.94
C PRO A 4 -6.36 -4.08 -17.03
N ILE A 5 -5.65 -5.10 -16.55
CA ILE A 5 -6.17 -6.00 -15.52
C ILE A 5 -6.50 -5.09 -14.33
N GLU A 6 -7.77 -5.04 -13.94
CA GLU A 6 -8.16 -4.26 -12.76
C GLU A 6 -7.43 -4.85 -11.54
N PRO A 7 -6.73 -4.03 -10.74
CA PRO A 7 -6.00 -4.52 -9.58
C PRO A 7 -6.98 -5.15 -8.59
N LEU A 8 -6.50 -6.14 -7.84
CA LEU A 8 -7.27 -6.71 -6.74
C LEU A 8 -7.46 -5.64 -5.66
N ILE A 9 -8.69 -5.19 -5.44
CA ILE A 9 -9.00 -4.20 -4.40
C ILE A 9 -9.31 -4.92 -3.08
N LEU A 10 -8.54 -4.59 -2.04
CA LEU A 10 -8.70 -5.08 -0.67
C LEU A 10 -8.91 -3.91 0.30
N HIS A 11 -9.27 -4.24 1.54
CA HIS A 11 -9.42 -3.27 2.62
C HIS A 11 -8.08 -3.06 3.33
N GLU A 12 -7.79 -1.84 3.77
CA GLU A 12 -6.53 -1.45 4.41
C GLU A 12 -6.09 -2.31 5.61
N ASP A 13 -7.01 -2.81 6.44
CA ASP A 13 -6.67 -3.77 7.51
C ASP A 13 -5.84 -4.96 7.02
N ALA A 14 -6.09 -5.45 5.80
CA ALA A 14 -5.29 -6.53 5.23
C ALA A 14 -3.87 -6.06 4.87
N PHE A 15 -3.69 -4.80 4.48
CA PHE A 15 -2.38 -4.20 4.28
C PHE A 15 -1.61 -4.10 5.59
N TYR A 16 -2.24 -3.56 6.65
CA TYR A 16 -1.59 -3.42 7.95
C TYR A 16 -1.20 -4.77 8.55
N GLU A 17 -2.08 -5.77 8.48
CA GLU A 17 -1.82 -7.11 9.00
C GLU A 17 -0.73 -7.84 8.20
N TYR A 18 -0.80 -7.77 6.87
CA TYR A 18 0.07 -8.56 6.00
C TYR A 18 1.43 -7.90 5.76
N PHE A 19 1.43 -6.63 5.36
CA PHE A 19 2.65 -5.95 4.94
C PHE A 19 3.38 -5.26 6.10
N LYS A 20 2.67 -4.98 7.20
CA LYS A 20 3.24 -4.43 8.44
C LYS A 20 4.05 -3.15 8.17
N PRO A 21 3.37 -2.06 7.78
CA PRO A 21 4.06 -0.78 7.58
C PRO A 21 4.69 -0.32 8.90
N TYR A 22 5.84 0.35 8.81
CA TYR A 22 6.57 0.82 9.99
C TYR A 22 7.05 2.26 9.83
N ARG A 23 7.27 2.93 10.96
CA ARG A 23 7.90 4.26 10.99
C ARG A 23 9.38 4.12 10.66
N HIS A 24 9.79 4.67 9.53
CA HIS A 24 11.21 4.71 9.18
C HIS A 24 11.99 5.57 10.20
N PRO A 25 13.12 5.10 10.77
CA PRO A 25 13.80 5.77 11.88
C PRO A 25 14.36 7.16 11.54
N LYS A 26 14.56 7.43 10.24
CA LYS A 26 15.06 8.72 9.75
C LYS A 26 13.95 9.71 9.37
N THR A 27 12.68 9.34 9.47
CA THR A 27 11.59 10.29 9.18
C THR A 27 11.43 11.29 10.32
N GLN A 28 11.28 12.56 9.95
CA GLN A 28 11.05 13.66 10.88
C GLN A 28 9.58 14.06 10.95
N HIS A 29 8.76 13.59 10.01
CA HIS A 29 7.36 13.99 9.90
C HIS A 29 6.44 12.99 10.62
N ASN A 30 5.26 13.45 11.00
CA ASN A 30 4.23 12.63 11.64
C ASN A 30 3.02 12.47 10.71
N ILE A 31 3.24 11.87 9.55
CA ILE A 31 2.22 11.63 8.52
C ILE A 31 1.58 10.26 8.78
N LEU A 32 0.24 10.19 8.71
CA LEU A 32 -0.56 8.96 8.95
C LEU A 32 -0.22 8.24 10.26
N GLY A 33 -0.18 8.96 11.39
CA GLY A 33 0.20 8.36 12.68
C GLY A 33 1.69 7.99 12.76
N GLY A 34 2.50 8.56 11.86
CA GLY A 34 3.96 8.51 11.92
C GLY A 34 4.60 7.43 11.06
N ILE A 35 3.83 6.69 10.26
CA ILE A 35 4.37 5.69 9.33
C ILE A 35 4.63 6.23 7.92
N GLY A 36 4.13 7.44 7.61
CA GLY A 36 4.31 8.08 6.30
C GLY A 36 5.65 8.80 6.14
N LEU A 37 6.27 8.63 4.98
CA LEU A 37 7.39 9.43 4.47
C LEU A 37 6.87 10.50 3.51
N GLU A 38 7.39 11.72 3.66
CA GLU A 38 7.02 12.86 2.82
C GLU A 38 7.40 12.67 1.33
N THR A 39 6.71 13.38 0.46
CA THR A 39 6.79 13.27 -1.00
C THR A 39 7.90 14.10 -1.63
N PHE A 40 8.67 14.82 -0.81
CA PHE A 40 9.78 15.70 -1.17
C PHE A 40 10.87 15.71 -0.08
N GLY A 41 11.98 16.38 -0.37
CA GLY A 41 13.07 16.58 0.59
C GLY A 41 13.75 15.29 1.04
N ASN A 42 14.25 15.26 2.28
CA ASN A 42 15.04 14.16 2.82
C ASN A 42 14.26 12.84 2.89
N ASP A 43 12.97 12.87 3.22
CA ASP A 43 12.13 11.68 3.23
C ASP A 43 11.97 11.08 1.83
N TYR A 44 11.90 11.90 0.79
CA TYR A 44 11.87 11.39 -0.58
C TYR A 44 13.22 10.79 -1.02
N GLU A 45 14.34 11.37 -0.59
CA GLU A 45 15.66 10.76 -0.83
C GLU A 45 15.80 9.40 -0.12
N ILE A 46 15.24 9.26 1.08
CA ILE A 46 15.12 7.96 1.75
C ILE A 46 14.31 7.00 0.87
N VAL A 47 13.11 7.39 0.44
CA VAL A 47 12.25 6.55 -0.41
C VAL A 47 12.98 6.07 -1.68
N ARG A 48 13.72 6.96 -2.34
CA ARG A 48 14.47 6.63 -3.56
C ARG A 48 15.65 5.69 -3.33
N SER A 49 16.15 5.60 -2.10
CA SER A 49 17.25 4.72 -1.71
C SER A 49 16.80 3.31 -1.30
N LEU A 50 15.50 3.13 -1.04
CA LEU A 50 14.92 1.84 -0.65
C LEU A 50 14.64 0.96 -1.86
N ASP A 51 14.54 -0.35 -1.63
CA ASP A 51 14.02 -1.28 -2.64
C ASP A 51 12.54 -0.94 -2.92
N PRO A 52 12.17 -0.61 -4.19
CA PRO A 52 10.81 -0.27 -4.54
C PRO A 52 9.78 -1.33 -4.17
N GLU A 53 10.16 -2.63 -4.07
CA GLU A 53 9.23 -3.69 -3.67
C GLU A 53 8.74 -3.57 -2.22
N TYR A 54 9.38 -2.75 -1.39
CA TYR A 54 9.01 -2.49 0.00
C TYR A 54 8.35 -1.12 0.18
N VAL A 55 8.21 -0.36 -0.90
CA VAL A 55 7.60 0.97 -0.87
C VAL A 55 6.20 0.90 -1.44
N TRP A 56 5.30 1.64 -0.80
CA TRP A 56 3.94 1.84 -1.27
C TRP A 56 3.65 3.33 -1.36
N THR A 57 2.76 3.71 -2.26
CA THR A 57 2.31 5.09 -2.38
C THR A 57 0.87 5.22 -1.92
N VAL A 58 0.62 6.16 -1.00
CA VAL A 58 -0.73 6.57 -0.64
C VAL A 58 -1.18 7.64 -1.63
N VAL A 59 -2.33 7.44 -2.26
CA VAL A 59 -2.92 8.35 -3.24
C VAL A 59 -4.33 8.74 -2.83
N GLU A 60 -4.76 9.95 -3.19
CA GLU A 60 -6.12 10.42 -2.99
C GLU A 60 -7.02 9.95 -4.14
N GLY A 61 -8.14 9.32 -3.80
CA GLY A 61 -9.05 8.71 -4.77
C GLY A 61 -10.11 9.68 -5.30
N GLY A 62 -9.73 10.61 -6.17
CA GLY A 62 -10.65 11.40 -7.02
C GLY A 62 -11.95 11.86 -6.34
N ASP A 63 -13.11 11.52 -6.91
CA ASP A 63 -14.43 11.88 -6.36
C ASP A 63 -14.75 11.06 -5.10
N GLY A 64 -14.28 11.56 -3.95
CA GLY A 64 -14.54 11.03 -2.61
C GLY A 64 -13.38 11.31 -1.65
N ASP A 65 -13.59 11.07 -0.36
CA ASP A 65 -12.54 11.27 0.65
C ASP A 65 -11.62 10.04 0.81
N ASP A 66 -11.83 8.97 0.03
CA ASP A 66 -11.10 7.72 0.21
C ASP A 66 -9.64 7.84 -0.26
N LEU A 67 -8.73 7.28 0.54
CA LEU A 67 -7.34 7.10 0.16
C LEU A 67 -7.11 5.68 -0.37
N TRP A 68 -6.05 5.52 -1.14
CA TRP A 68 -5.64 4.22 -1.68
C TRP A 68 -4.16 3.99 -1.42
N ILE A 69 -3.80 2.76 -1.05
CA ILE A 69 -2.41 2.32 -0.92
C ILE A 69 -2.08 1.44 -2.12
N THR A 70 -1.15 1.91 -2.94
CA THR A 70 -0.78 1.30 -4.22
C THR A 70 0.69 0.85 -4.21
N PRO A 71 1.05 -0.26 -4.87
CA PRO A 71 2.41 -0.79 -4.84
C PRO A 71 3.41 0.13 -5.55
N GLY A 72 4.61 0.23 -4.99
CA GLY A 72 5.72 0.96 -5.58
C GLY A 72 5.66 2.49 -5.37
N ILE A 73 6.48 3.19 -6.15
CA ILE A 73 6.70 4.64 -6.04
C ILE A 73 5.97 5.34 -7.20
N SER A 74 4.80 5.91 -6.92
CA SER A 74 4.12 6.82 -7.84
C SER A 74 4.66 8.24 -7.69
N ARG A 75 4.69 8.98 -8.81
CA ARG A 75 5.07 10.41 -8.87
C ARG A 75 3.86 11.33 -9.03
N ILE A 76 2.65 10.80 -9.15
CA ILE A 76 1.43 11.58 -9.43
C ILE A 76 0.40 11.27 -8.35
N ASN A 77 -0.39 12.28 -7.96
CA ASN A 77 -1.49 12.18 -6.99
C ASN A 77 -1.11 11.45 -5.69
N ARG A 78 0.09 11.74 -5.17
CA ARG A 78 0.66 11.09 -3.99
C ARG A 78 0.51 11.97 -2.75
N ILE A 79 0.00 11.38 -1.68
CA ILE A 79 -0.10 11.98 -0.35
C ILE A 79 1.18 11.73 0.45
N CYS A 80 1.64 10.48 0.47
CA CYS A 80 2.89 10.09 1.12
C CYS A 80 3.35 8.71 0.64
N TYR A 81 4.52 8.27 1.10
CA TYR A 81 5.00 6.91 0.91
C TYR A 81 4.96 6.11 2.21
N LEU A 82 4.76 4.81 2.12
CA LEU A 82 4.84 3.87 3.24
C LEU A 82 5.96 2.86 2.97
N VAL A 83 6.60 2.39 4.04
CA VAL A 83 7.59 1.33 3.97
C VAL A 83 7.10 0.14 4.78
N THR A 84 7.19 -1.05 4.19
CA THR A 84 6.66 -2.29 4.76
C THR A 84 7.75 -3.27 5.15
N ALA A 85 7.46 -4.18 6.08
CA ALA A 85 8.40 -5.24 6.45
C ALA A 85 8.46 -6.36 5.39
N ASN A 86 7.37 -6.55 4.64
CA ASN A 86 7.26 -7.56 3.59
C ASN A 86 7.18 -6.88 2.21
N PRO A 87 7.80 -7.47 1.18
CA PRO A 87 7.75 -6.92 -0.17
C PRO A 87 6.42 -7.25 -0.85
N HIS A 88 5.94 -6.32 -1.67
CA HIS A 88 4.75 -6.50 -2.50
C HIS A 88 5.03 -7.28 -3.78
N ARG A 89 6.30 -7.44 -4.18
CA ARG A 89 6.72 -8.22 -5.37
C ARG A 89 5.92 -7.86 -6.62
N TRP A 90 5.63 -6.56 -6.75
CA TRP A 90 4.85 -5.97 -7.84
C TRP A 90 3.41 -6.49 -8.02
N LEU A 91 2.82 -7.13 -6.99
CA LEU A 91 1.42 -7.60 -7.01
C LEU A 91 0.48 -6.51 -7.50
N GLU A 92 -0.44 -6.86 -8.40
CA GLU A 92 -1.50 -5.97 -8.89
C GLU A 92 -2.63 -5.92 -7.85
N VAL A 93 -2.38 -5.20 -6.75
CA VAL A 93 -3.28 -5.11 -5.60
C VAL A 93 -3.28 -3.68 -5.06
N ASP A 94 -4.47 -3.16 -4.81
CA ASP A 94 -4.65 -1.86 -4.16
C ASP A 94 -5.45 -2.03 -2.86
N PHE A 95 -5.18 -1.18 -1.89
CA PHE A 95 -5.91 -1.17 -0.63
C PHE A 95 -6.69 0.12 -0.49
N ARG A 96 -8.00 -0.01 -0.32
CA ARG A 96 -8.90 1.11 -0.08
C ARG A 96 -8.90 1.46 1.41
N CYS A 97 -8.60 2.72 1.69
CA CYS A 97 -8.68 3.37 2.99
C CYS A 97 -9.97 4.21 3.02
N SER A 98 -11.03 3.66 3.59
CA SER A 98 -12.31 4.35 3.66
C SER A 98 -12.28 5.44 4.72
N CYS A 99 -12.75 6.65 4.40
CA CYS A 99 -12.91 7.72 5.41
C CYS A 99 -13.90 7.36 6.52
N ARG A 100 -14.80 6.40 6.26
CA ARG A 100 -15.59 5.77 7.32
C ARG A 100 -14.66 4.82 8.07
N MET A 101 -14.31 5.19 9.30
CA MET A 101 -13.48 4.39 10.21
C MET A 101 -14.17 3.05 10.55
N THR A 102 -14.09 2.08 9.65
CA THR A 102 -14.66 0.75 9.84
C THR A 102 -13.56 -0.29 9.73
N SER A 103 -13.22 -0.94 10.84
CA SER A 103 -12.34 -2.12 10.81
C SER A 103 -13.13 -3.36 10.40
N LEU A 104 -12.45 -4.29 9.74
CA LEU A 104 -12.97 -5.60 9.43
C LEU A 104 -13.20 -6.42 10.70
N THR A 105 -14.22 -7.29 10.65
CA THR A 105 -14.31 -8.40 11.60
C THR A 105 -13.13 -9.36 11.39
N PRO A 106 -12.75 -10.17 12.40
CA PRO A 106 -11.68 -11.18 12.25
C PRO A 106 -11.90 -12.12 11.05
N LEU A 107 -13.15 -12.51 10.80
CA LEU A 107 -13.49 -13.33 9.62
C LEU A 107 -13.35 -12.53 8.31
N GLY A 108 -13.73 -11.26 8.31
CA GLY A 108 -13.53 -10.35 7.19
C GLY A 108 -12.05 -10.19 6.83
N LEU A 109 -11.21 -9.95 7.83
CA LEU A 109 -9.76 -9.84 7.67
C LEU A 109 -9.17 -11.15 7.11
N LYS A 110 -9.52 -12.30 7.70
CA LYS A 110 -9.09 -13.62 7.20
C LYS A 110 -9.46 -13.84 5.73
N ARG A 111 -10.65 -13.42 5.31
CA ARG A 111 -11.10 -13.51 3.91
C ARG A 111 -10.24 -12.63 2.99
N GLN A 112 -9.93 -11.40 3.38
CA GLN A 112 -9.07 -10.50 2.59
C GLN A 112 -7.64 -11.06 2.47
N ILE A 113 -7.06 -11.55 3.56
CA ILE A 113 -5.73 -12.18 3.57
C ILE A 113 -5.69 -13.41 2.66
N ASN A 114 -6.73 -14.24 2.67
CA ASN A 114 -6.81 -15.39 1.78
C ASN A 114 -6.85 -14.99 0.29
N LYS A 115 -7.49 -13.86 -0.06
CA LYS A 115 -7.45 -13.33 -1.43
C LYS A 115 -6.03 -12.91 -1.81
N LEU A 116 -5.33 -12.23 -0.91
CA LEU A 116 -3.94 -11.80 -1.12
C LEU A 116 -3.00 -12.99 -1.32
N HIS A 117 -3.12 -14.04 -0.51
CA HIS A 117 -2.34 -15.27 -0.70
C HIS A 117 -2.60 -15.94 -2.06
N ARG A 118 -3.85 -15.95 -2.53
CA ARG A 118 -4.19 -16.49 -3.86
C ARG A 118 -3.55 -15.67 -4.97
N ALA A 119 -3.59 -14.35 -4.90
CA ALA A 119 -2.95 -13.47 -5.87
C ALA A 119 -1.43 -13.72 -5.96
N GLN A 120 -0.78 -13.98 -4.81
CA GLN A 120 0.64 -14.35 -4.77
C GLN A 120 0.97 -15.69 -5.41
N LEU A 121 0.07 -16.68 -5.28
CA LEU A 121 0.27 -17.99 -5.88
C LEU A 121 0.16 -17.90 -7.41
N LEU A 122 -0.88 -17.23 -7.92
CA LEU A 122 -1.07 -17.04 -9.36
C LEU A 122 0.15 -16.37 -10.00
N ARG A 123 0.67 -15.30 -9.37
CA ARG A 123 1.87 -14.61 -9.88
C ARG A 123 3.12 -15.50 -9.91
N LYS A 124 3.24 -16.47 -9.00
CA LYS A 124 4.38 -17.39 -9.00
C LYS A 124 4.30 -18.42 -10.12
N GLU A 125 3.11 -18.75 -10.59
CA GLU A 125 2.88 -19.68 -11.69
C GLU A 125 3.16 -19.02 -13.05
N ASP A 126 3.01 -17.68 -13.15
CA ASP A 126 3.31 -16.89 -14.35
C ASP A 126 4.81 -16.58 -14.56
N LYS A 127 5.69 -16.98 -13.63
CA LYS A 127 7.16 -16.80 -13.72
C LYS A 127 7.88 -18.08 -14.08
#